data_AF-A0A285R5F2-F1
#
_entry.id   AF-A0A285R5F2-F1
#
_cell.length_a   1.000
_cell.length_b   1.000
_cell.length_c   1.000
_cell.angle_alpha   90.00
_cell.angle_beta   90.00
_cell.angle_gamma   90.00
#
_symmetry.space_group_name_H-M   'P 1'
#
loop_
_entity.id
_entity.type
_entity.pdbx_description
1 polymer ?
#
loop_
_entity_poly.entity_id
_entity_poly.type
_entity_poly.pdbx_seq_one_letter_code
_entity_poly.pdbx_strand_id
1 'polypeptide(L)' 'MWKLAAVLFIVIGPTLAGAFALVPMTFYGINAFEPWLLAVFAGVGVLLAVPVALLVARRLVAMMGPRPRAL' A
#
# COMPACT_ATOMS: atom_id res chain seq x y z
N MET A 1 13.71 8.64 -6.44
CA MET A 1 12.72 8.25 -5.41
C MET A 1 11.41 7.75 -6.02
N TRP A 2 10.79 8.49 -6.95
CA TRP A 2 9.53 8.11 -7.60
C TRP A 2 9.53 6.73 -8.27
N LYS A 3 10.63 6.33 -8.93
CA LYS A 3 10.78 4.98 -9.50
C LYS A 3 10.74 3.87 -8.42
N LEU A 4 11.44 4.06 -7.29
CA LEU A 4 11.44 3.11 -6.18
C LEU A 4 10.06 3.03 -5.52
N ALA A 5 9.42 4.18 -5.31
CA ALA A 5 8.07 4.25 -4.77
C ALA A 5 7.05 3.55 -5.69
N ALA A 6 7.16 3.70 -7.02
CA ALA A 6 6.31 3.01 -7.97
C ALA A 6 6.48 1.48 -7.90
N VAL A 7 7.71 0.99 -7.76
CA VAL A 7 7.98 -0.45 -7.58
C VAL A 7 7.40 -0.95 -6.25
N LEU A 8 7.60 -0.20 -5.16
CA LEU A 8 7.01 -0.55 -3.86
C LEU A 8 5.49 -0.49 -3.86
N PHE A 9 4.89 0.39 -4.65
CA PHE A 9 3.45 0.52 -4.78
C PHE A 9 2.79 -0.72 -5.42
N ILE A 10 3.51 -1.46 -6.28
CA ILE A 10 3.00 -2.73 -6.85
C ILE A 10 2.73 -3.76 -5.75
N VAL A 11 3.47 -3.72 -4.64
CA VAL A 11 3.28 -4.62 -3.51
C VAL A 11 2.34 -3.98 -2.47
N ILE A 12 2.65 -2.76 -2.05
CA ILE A 12 1.93 -2.05 -0.99
C ILE A 12 0.48 -1.73 -1.40
N GLY A 13 0.24 -1.42 -2.68
CA GLY A 13 -1.07 -1.09 -3.23
C GLY A 13 -2.09 -2.22 -3.05
N PRO A 14 -1.88 -3.40 -3.64
CA PRO A 14 -2.76 -4.55 -3.45
C PRO A 14 -2.90 -4.97 -1.99
N THR A 15 -1.82 -4.91 -1.19
CA THR A 15 -1.87 -5.28 0.23
C THR A 15 -2.79 -4.34 1.02
N LEU A 16 -2.65 -3.03 0.86
CA LEU A 16 -3.51 -2.07 1.55
C LEU A 16 -4.93 -2.07 0.99
N ALA A 17 -5.12 -2.27 -0.31
CA ALA A 17 -6.43 -2.46 -0.91
C ALA A 17 -7.16 -3.66 -0.28
N GLY A 18 -6.49 -4.82 -0.19
CA GLY A 18 -7.03 -6.02 0.43
C GLY A 18 -7.30 -5.84 1.93
N ALA A 19 -6.38 -5.23 2.67
CA ALA A 19 -6.55 -4.97 4.10
C ALA A 19 -7.78 -4.09 4.38
N PHE A 20 -7.98 -3.02 3.59
CA PHE A 20 -9.16 -2.17 3.74
C PHE A 20 -10.44 -2.85 3.23
N ALA A 21 -10.39 -3.66 2.17
CA ALA A 21 -11.54 -4.42 1.67
C ALA A 21 -12.08 -5.42 2.70
N LEU A 22 -11.23 -5.92 3.61
CA LEU A 22 -11.65 -6.80 4.69
C LEU A 22 -12.45 -6.08 5.77
N VAL A 23 -12.28 -4.76 5.95
CA VAL A 23 -13.00 -3.98 6.97
C VAL A 23 -14.52 -4.17 6.86
N PRO A 24 -15.18 -3.87 5.73
CA PRO A 24 -16.63 -4.06 5.66
C PRO A 24 -17.05 -5.54 5.78
N MET A 25 -16.22 -6.50 5.36
CA MET A 25 -16.51 -7.93 5.57
C MET A 25 -16.49 -8.33 7.06
N THR A 26 -15.64 -7.69 7.87
CA THR A 26 -15.57 -7.93 9.32
C THR A 26 -16.76 -7.32 10.09
N PHE A 27 -17.28 -6.17 9.65
CA PHE A 27 -18.36 -5.46 10.34
C PHE A 27 -19.77 -5.89 9.90
N TYR A 28 -19.98 -6.08 8.60
CA TYR A 28 -21.31 -6.40 8.04
C TYR A 28 -21.52 -7.91 7.83
N GLY A 29 -20.45 -8.70 7.96
CA GLY A 29 -20.47 -10.14 7.70
C GLY A 29 -20.49 -10.47 6.20
N ILE A 30 -19.96 -11.63 5.85
CA ILE A 30 -19.80 -12.07 4.46
C ILE A 30 -21.15 -12.21 3.72
N ASN A 31 -22.22 -12.55 4.45
CA ASN A 31 -23.53 -12.86 3.86
C ASN A 31 -24.44 -11.65 3.60
N ALA A 32 -24.15 -10.49 4.17
CA ALA A 32 -24.93 -9.26 4.01
C ALA A 32 -24.14 -8.15 3.28
N PHE A 33 -23.15 -8.57 2.50
CA PHE A 33 -22.16 -7.67 1.93
C PHE A 33 -22.61 -7.04 0.61
N GLU A 34 -22.58 -5.71 0.54
CA GLU A 34 -22.84 -4.98 -0.71
C GLU A 34 -21.54 -4.72 -1.51
N PRO A 35 -21.49 -5.06 -2.81
CA PRO A 35 -20.25 -4.97 -3.62
C PRO A 35 -19.63 -3.58 -3.72
N TRP A 36 -20.44 -2.53 -3.68
CA TRP A 36 -19.94 -1.15 -3.76
C TRP A 36 -19.10 -0.76 -2.55
N LEU A 37 -19.42 -1.32 -1.38
CA LEU A 37 -18.67 -1.10 -0.14
C LEU A 37 -17.25 -1.66 -0.28
N LEU A 38 -17.08 -2.81 -0.96
CA LEU A 38 -15.75 -3.36 -1.29
C LEU A 38 -14.93 -2.34 -2.08
N ALA A 39 -15.50 -1.86 -3.17
CA ALA A 39 -14.81 -0.99 -4.10
C ALA A 39 -14.38 0.32 -3.43
N VAL A 40 -15.24 0.89 -2.57
CA VAL A 40 -14.93 2.10 -1.82
C VAL A 40 -13.78 1.86 -0.83
N PHE A 41 -13.88 0.83 0.03
CA PHE A 41 -12.85 0.57 1.03
C PHE A 41 -11.52 0.15 0.38
N ALA A 42 -11.55 -0.73 -0.63
CA ALA A 42 -10.37 -1.08 -1.40
C ALA A 42 -9.74 0.15 -2.07
N GLY A 43 -10.55 1.02 -2.67
CA GLY A 43 -10.10 2.27 -3.27
C GLY A 43 -9.43 3.21 -2.27
N VAL A 44 -9.98 3.34 -1.06
CA VAL A 44 -9.35 4.10 0.04
C VAL A 44 -8.00 3.49 0.41
N GLY A 45 -7.90 2.16 0.50
CA GLY A 45 -6.63 1.46 0.74
C GLY A 45 -5.58 1.76 -0.34
N VAL A 46 -5.97 1.78 -1.62
CA VAL A 46 -5.08 2.16 -2.73
C VAL A 46 -4.64 3.62 -2.65
N LEU A 47 -5.56 4.53 -2.32
CA LEU A 47 -5.23 5.96 -2.15
C LEU A 47 -4.21 6.16 -1.02
N LEU A 48 -4.38 5.44 0.09
CA LEU A 48 -3.43 5.47 1.22
C LEU A 48 -2.10 4.76 0.90
N ALA A 49 -2.07 3.85 -0.06
CA ALA A 49 -0.83 3.20 -0.47
C ALA A 49 0.17 4.17 -1.11
N VAL A 50 -0.28 5.29 -1.69
CA VAL A 50 0.61 6.29 -2.30
C VAL A 50 1.53 6.95 -1.26
N PRO A 51 1.02 7.58 -0.18
CA PRO A 51 1.88 8.17 0.84
C PRO A 51 2.71 7.11 1.59
N VAL A 52 2.17 5.90 1.80
CA VAL A 52 2.91 4.81 2.45
C VAL A 52 4.10 4.38 1.59
N ALA A 53 3.91 4.17 0.28
CA ALA A 53 5.00 3.80 -0.62
C ALA A 53 6.10 4.87 -0.68
N LEU A 54 5.73 6.15 -0.65
CA LEU A 54 6.70 7.25 -0.59
C LEU A 54 7.48 7.25 0.74
N LEU A 55 6.79 7.02 1.87
CA LEU A 55 7.44 6.95 3.19
C LEU A 55 8.44 5.79 3.26
N VAL A 56 8.04 4.60 2.79
CA VAL A 56 8.91 3.41 2.77
C VAL A 56 10.10 3.63 1.83
N ALA A 57 9.87 4.20 0.64
CA ALA A 57 10.94 4.54 -0.30
C ALA A 57 11.98 5.49 0.32
N ARG A 58 11.53 6.52 1.05
CA ARG A 58 12.41 7.45 1.76
C ARG A 58 13.23 6.75 2.85
N ARG A 59 12.60 5.87 3.64
CA ARG A 59 13.28 5.10 4.69
C ARG A 59 14.33 4.17 4.10
N LEU A 60 14.02 3.46 3.02
CA LEU A 60 14.99 2.59 2.34
C LEU A 60 16.19 3.38 1.81
N VAL A 61 15.95 4.53 1.15
CA VAL A 61 17.05 5.37 0.64
C VAL A 61 17.94 5.87 1.78
N ALA A 62 17.37 6.24 2.94
CA ALA A 62 18.15 6.65 4.11
C ALA A 62 19.01 5.51 4.67
N MET A 63 18.53 4.26 4.63
CA MET A 63 19.29 3.07 5.06
C MET A 63 20.35 2.63 4.05
N MET A 64 20.13 2.91 2.76
CA MET A 64 21.07 2.60 1.67
C MET A 64 22.17 3.65 1.48
N GLY A 65 22.58 4.33 2.55
CA GLY A 65 23.66 5.33 2.54
C GLY A 65 24.95 4.84 1.84
N PRO A 66 25.83 5.76 1.41
CA PRO A 66 26.83 5.50 0.37
C PRO A 66 27.68 4.27 0.68
N ARG A 67 27.55 3.22 -0.15
CA ARG A 67 28.55 2.15 -0.18
C ARG A 67 29.85 2.76 -0.69
N PRO A 68 30.98 2.67 0.05
CA PRO A 68 32.28 2.97 -0.53
C PRO A 68 32.42 2.09 -1.78
N ARG A 69 32.62 2.71 -2.94
CA ARG A 69 33.09 1.97 -4.10
C ARG A 69 34.43 1.38 -3.69
N ALA A 70 34.50 0.06 -3.55
CA ALA A 70 35.77 -0.64 -3.44
C ALA A 70 36.54 -0.30 -4.72
N LEU A 71 37.59 0.51 -4.57
CA LEU A 71 38.60 0.80 -5.58
C LEU A 71 39.60 -0.36 -5.59
#